data_AF-A0A7G1IEJ3-F1
#
_entry.id   AF-A0A7G1IEJ3-F1
#
_cell.length_a   1.000
_cell.length_b   1.000
_cell.length_c   1.000
_cell.angle_alpha   90.00
_cell.angle_beta   90.00
_cell.angle_gamma   90.00
#
_symmetry.space_group_name_H-M   'P 1'
#
loop_
_entity.id
_entity.type
_entity.pdbx_description
1 polymer ?
#
loop_
_entity_poly.entity_id
_entity_poly.type
_entity_poly.pdbx_seq_one_letter_code
_entity_poly.pdbx_strand_id
1 'polypeptide(L)'
;MSCKNRDDPPYQGAIYLTFALPAGARADAYFRDVTAALVRHGWTDGLPPNDQVFGRTMSKDGVTAIIYRHGDHTGAGVLRLYGQCRNVNDHRRDSTAWVDVTSLFGAGR
;
A
#
# COMPACT_ATOMS: atom_id res chain seq x y z
N MET A 1 -4.14 -2.23 -9.79
CA MET A 1 -3.25 -2.71 -10.89
C MET A 1 -3.36 -4.21 -10.97
N SER A 2 -3.38 -4.76 -12.18
CA SER A 2 -3.44 -6.20 -12.40
C SER A 2 -2.14 -6.62 -13.09
N CYS A 3 -1.59 -7.76 -12.69
CA CYS A 3 -0.51 -8.44 -13.40
C CYS A 3 -1.09 -8.90 -14.75
N LYS A 4 -1.14 -7.98 -15.72
CA LYS A 4 -1.87 -8.15 -17.00
C LYS A 4 -0.99 -8.70 -18.12
N ASN A 5 0.30 -8.84 -17.90
CA ASN A 5 1.22 -9.31 -18.92
C ASN A 5 1.12 -10.84 -19.02
N ARG A 6 0.82 -11.33 -20.22
CA ARG A 6 0.64 -12.76 -20.52
C ARG A 6 1.88 -13.61 -20.19
N ASP A 7 3.06 -12.98 -20.26
CA ASP A 7 4.35 -13.66 -20.16
C ASP A 7 5.05 -13.41 -18.79
N ASP A 8 4.45 -12.58 -17.92
CA ASP A 8 4.92 -12.36 -16.54
C ASP A 8 4.09 -13.21 -15.56
N PRO A 9 4.65 -13.57 -14.39
CA PRO A 9 3.88 -14.28 -13.37
C PRO A 9 2.59 -13.53 -12.99
N PRO A 10 1.44 -14.24 -12.97
CA PRO A 10 0.14 -13.58 -12.90
C PRO A 10 -0.24 -13.12 -11.48
N TYR A 11 0.54 -13.50 -10.47
CA TYR A 11 0.21 -13.24 -9.07
C TYR A 11 1.20 -12.29 -8.40
N GLN A 12 0.65 -11.50 -7.49
CA GLN A 12 1.38 -10.62 -6.59
C GLN A 12 0.79 -10.75 -5.19
N GLY A 13 1.62 -10.61 -4.17
CA GLY A 13 1.13 -10.41 -2.80
C GLY A 13 0.47 -9.05 -2.67
N ALA A 14 -0.51 -8.94 -1.78
CA ALA A 14 -1.13 -7.67 -1.45
C ALA A 14 -1.30 -7.51 0.06
N ILE A 15 -1.09 -6.29 0.56
CA ILE A 15 -1.36 -5.90 1.94
C ILE A 15 -2.35 -4.74 1.92
N TYR A 16 -3.39 -4.86 2.72
CA TYR A 16 -4.38 -3.82 2.96
C TYR A 16 -4.34 -3.49 4.45
N LEU A 17 -3.79 -2.32 4.77
CA LEU A 17 -3.59 -1.86 6.13
C LEU A 17 -4.44 -0.61 6.38
N THR A 18 -5.18 -0.61 7.48
CA THR A 18 -5.78 0.60 8.05
C THR A 18 -4.96 1.01 9.25
N PHE A 19 -4.63 2.30 9.37
CA PHE A 19 -3.83 2.83 10.47
C PHE A 19 -4.40 4.15 10.97
N ALA A 20 -4.18 4.44 12.26
CA ALA A 20 -4.57 5.72 12.84
C ALA A 20 -3.61 6.83 12.37
N LEU A 21 -4.18 7.98 12.01
CA LEU A 21 -3.39 9.20 11.82
C LEU A 21 -2.95 9.73 13.19
N PRO A 22 -1.78 10.40 13.27
CA PRO A 22 -1.41 11.11 14.49
C PRO A 22 -2.49 12.11 14.91
N ALA A 23 -2.69 12.26 16.22
CA ALA A 23 -3.71 13.15 16.76
C ALA A 23 -3.52 14.59 16.24
N GLY A 24 -4.59 15.17 15.70
CA GLY A 24 -4.58 16.53 15.12
C GLY A 24 -3.90 16.65 13.75
N ALA A 25 -3.32 15.58 13.20
CA ALA A 25 -2.70 15.64 11.88
C ALA A 25 -3.75 15.78 10.77
N ARG A 26 -3.46 16.65 9.80
CA ARG A 26 -4.23 16.71 8.57
C ARG A 26 -3.74 15.62 7.62
N ALA A 27 -4.68 14.81 7.10
CA ALA A 27 -4.36 13.68 6.24
C ALA A 27 -3.53 14.06 4.99
N ASP A 28 -3.84 15.20 4.35
CA ASP A 28 -3.12 15.68 3.16
C ASP A 28 -1.64 15.99 3.45
N ALA A 29 -1.37 16.66 4.58
CA ALA A 29 -0.01 16.97 5.02
C ALA A 29 0.73 15.70 5.44
N TYR A 30 0.09 14.84 6.23
CA TYR A 30 0.69 13.58 6.68
C TYR A 30 1.08 12.68 5.50
N PHE A 31 0.19 12.49 4.53
CA PHE A 31 0.50 11.65 3.36
C PHE A 31 1.58 12.26 2.46
N ARG A 32 1.63 13.60 2.34
CA ARG A 32 2.75 14.27 1.65
C ARG A 32 4.07 13.95 2.33
N ASP A 33 4.12 14.01 3.65
CA ASP A 33 5.35 13.79 4.40
C ASP A 33 5.80 12.32 4.34
N VAL A 34 4.86 11.37 4.37
CA VAL A 34 5.11 9.95 4.11
C VAL A 34 5.67 9.73 2.70
N THR A 35 5.04 10.31 1.67
CA THR A 35 5.53 10.21 0.28
C THR A 35 6.93 10.80 0.15
N ALA A 36 7.19 11.97 0.75
CA ALA A 36 8.52 12.58 0.73
C ALA A 36 9.57 11.69 1.42
N ALA A 37 9.22 11.03 2.53
CA ALA A 37 10.10 10.07 3.19
C ALA A 37 10.40 8.87 2.29
N LEU A 38 9.39 8.26 1.68
CA LEU A 38 9.59 7.14 0.76
C LEU A 38 10.43 7.52 -0.46
N VAL A 39 10.22 8.72 -1.02
CA VAL A 39 11.03 9.23 -2.14
C VAL A 39 12.51 9.35 -1.74
N ARG A 40 12.81 9.85 -0.53
CA ARG A 40 14.20 9.85 -0.01
C ARG A 40 14.78 8.43 0.13
N HIS A 41 13.93 7.41 0.29
CA HIS A 41 14.31 6.00 0.31
C HIS A 41 14.23 5.31 -1.06
N GLY A 42 14.23 6.09 -2.14
CA GLY A 42 14.32 5.60 -3.52
C GLY A 42 13.00 5.12 -4.12
N TRP A 43 11.87 5.51 -3.54
CA TRP A 43 10.57 5.35 -4.20
C TRP A 43 10.34 6.47 -5.21
N THR A 44 9.56 6.20 -6.23
CA THR A 44 9.11 7.18 -7.22
C THR A 44 7.67 7.59 -6.90
N ASP A 45 7.43 8.90 -6.82
CA ASP A 45 6.07 9.45 -6.71
C ASP A 45 5.36 9.34 -8.07
N GLY A 46 4.13 8.86 -8.03
CA GLY A 46 3.32 8.55 -9.21
C GLY A 46 2.10 9.44 -9.34
N LEU A 47 1.26 9.12 -10.32
CA LEU A 47 -0.02 9.80 -10.46
C LEU A 47 -0.93 9.50 -9.26
N PRO A 48 -1.66 10.50 -8.75
CA PRO A 48 -2.67 10.26 -7.72
C PRO A 48 -3.66 9.18 -8.17
N PRO A 49 -4.08 8.29 -7.26
CA PRO A 49 -5.13 7.33 -7.55
C PRO A 49 -6.46 8.07 -7.78
N ASN A 50 -7.25 7.58 -8.75
CA ASN A 50 -8.59 8.10 -8.99
C ASN A 50 -9.49 7.83 -7.77
N ASP A 51 -10.39 8.76 -7.48
CA ASP A 51 -11.46 8.63 -6.48
C ASP A 51 -11.00 8.35 -5.04
N GLN A 52 -9.75 8.68 -4.69
CA GLN A 52 -9.26 8.59 -3.31
C GLN A 52 -8.82 9.96 -2.81
N VAL A 53 -9.53 10.50 -1.81
CA VAL A 53 -9.23 11.83 -1.27
C VAL A 53 -7.82 11.84 -0.66
N PHE A 54 -7.02 12.80 -1.11
CA PHE A 54 -5.59 12.94 -0.76
C PHE A 54 -4.73 11.73 -1.11
N GLY A 55 -5.21 10.88 -2.01
CA GLY A 55 -4.50 9.68 -2.40
C GLY A 55 -3.15 10.00 -3.03
N ARG A 56 -2.15 9.16 -2.72
CA ARG A 56 -0.84 9.18 -3.37
C ARG A 56 -0.46 7.77 -3.78
N THR A 57 0.17 7.67 -4.95
CA THR A 57 0.70 6.41 -5.48
C THR A 57 2.21 6.53 -5.51
N MET A 58 2.91 5.52 -5.01
CA MET A 58 4.37 5.44 -5.04
C MET A 58 4.77 4.08 -5.59
N SER A 59 5.90 4.00 -6.29
CA SER A 59 6.42 2.71 -6.79
C SER A 59 7.92 2.58 -6.60
N LYS A 60 8.39 1.34 -6.45
CA LYS A 60 9.82 1.01 -6.35
C LYS A 60 10.03 -0.46 -6.73
N ASP A 61 10.96 -0.74 -7.64
CA ASP A 61 11.39 -2.10 -7.99
C ASP A 61 10.22 -3.06 -8.31
N GLY A 62 9.18 -2.57 -9.00
CA GLY A 62 7.98 -3.37 -9.33
C GLY A 62 6.98 -3.57 -8.18
N VAL A 63 7.19 -2.91 -7.03
CA VAL A 63 6.24 -2.79 -5.91
C VAL A 63 5.49 -1.46 -6.05
N THR A 64 4.21 -1.44 -5.70
CA THR A 64 3.40 -0.20 -5.67
C THR A 64 2.69 -0.03 -4.34
N ALA A 65 2.81 1.17 -3.78
CA ALA A 65 2.11 1.61 -2.58
C ALA A 65 1.07 2.66 -2.96
N ILE A 66 -0.13 2.57 -2.39
CA ILE A 66 -1.18 3.57 -2.50
C ILE A 66 -1.61 3.94 -1.09
N ILE A 67 -1.44 5.20 -0.71
CA ILE A 67 -1.86 5.73 0.59
C ILE A 67 -2.98 6.74 0.39
N TYR A 68 -4.05 6.64 1.17
CA TYR A 68 -5.20 7.55 1.07
C TYR A 68 -5.98 7.62 2.38
N ARG A 69 -6.87 8.61 2.50
CA ARG A 69 -7.68 8.77 3.72
C ARG A 69 -8.81 7.76 3.74
N HIS A 70 -9.08 7.14 4.88
CA HIS A 70 -10.26 6.29 5.03
C HIS A 70 -11.54 7.13 4.82
N GLY A 71 -12.51 6.60 4.07
CA GLY A 71 -13.76 7.32 3.75
C GLY A 71 -14.60 7.62 4.98
N ASP A 72 -14.90 6.59 5.77
CA ASP A 72 -15.82 6.70 6.93
C ASP A 72 -15.14 7.15 8.24
N HIS A 73 -13.81 7.12 8.30
CA HIS A 73 -13.02 7.37 9.51
C HIS A 73 -11.91 8.37 9.20
N THR A 74 -12.21 9.66 9.28
CA THR A 74 -11.28 10.71 8.84
C THR A 74 -9.98 10.78 9.65
N GLY A 75 -9.96 10.20 10.86
CA GLY A 75 -8.76 9.99 11.69
C GLY A 75 -7.93 8.76 11.31
N ALA A 76 -8.27 8.04 10.24
CA ALA A 76 -7.55 6.87 9.77
C ALA A 76 -7.08 7.03 8.32
N GLY A 77 -5.92 6.44 8.02
CA GLY A 77 -5.40 6.24 6.69
C GLY A 77 -5.52 4.78 6.25
N VAL A 78 -5.49 4.56 4.96
CA VAL A 78 -5.39 3.24 4.34
C VAL A 78 -4.13 3.18 3.49
N LEU A 79 -3.35 2.12 3.66
CA LEU A 79 -2.24 1.74 2.81
C LEU A 79 -2.61 0.45 2.07
N ARG A 80 -2.53 0.50 0.74
CA ARG A 80 -2.52 -0.70 -0.11
C ARG A 80 -1.13 -0.88 -0.67
N LEU A 81 -0.53 -2.03 -0.42
CA LEU A 81 0.77 -2.40 -0.96
C LEU A 81 0.61 -3.60 -1.88
N TYR A 82 1.07 -3.45 -3.12
CA TYR A 82 1.06 -4.47 -4.14
C TYR A 82 2.50 -4.87 -4.43
N GLY A 83 2.83 -6.14 -4.18
CA GLY A 83 4.15 -6.68 -4.45
C GLY A 83 4.43 -6.81 -5.95
N GLN A 84 5.57 -7.38 -6.28
CA GLN A 84 5.92 -7.67 -7.67
C GLN A 84 5.02 -8.77 -8.25
N CYS A 85 4.72 -8.67 -9.53
CA CYS A 85 4.07 -9.70 -10.34
C CYS A 85 5.08 -10.83 -10.67
N ARG A 86 5.63 -11.47 -9.64
CA ARG A 86 6.55 -12.60 -9.78
C ARG A 86 6.25 -13.78 -8.87
N ASN A 87 5.08 -13.79 -8.25
CA ASN A 87 4.69 -14.89 -7.38
C ASN A 87 4.16 -16.05 -8.23
N VAL A 88 4.93 -17.12 -8.32
CA VAL A 88 4.61 -18.36 -9.07
C VAL A 88 4.47 -19.57 -8.16
N ASN A 89 4.38 -19.35 -6.84
CA ASN A 89 4.26 -20.44 -5.88
C ASN A 89 2.94 -21.20 -6.05
N ASP A 90 2.90 -22.46 -5.63
CA ASP A 90 1.69 -23.27 -5.67
C ASP A 90 0.74 -22.85 -4.54
N HIS A 91 -0.25 -22.03 -4.88
CA HIS A 91 -1.25 -21.50 -3.96
C HIS A 91 -2.51 -22.35 -3.84
N ARG A 92 -2.57 -23.56 -4.43
CA ARG A 92 -3.81 -24.38 -4.44
C ARG A 92 -4.32 -24.77 -3.05
N ARG A 93 -3.44 -24.74 -2.05
CA ARG A 93 -3.76 -25.06 -0.65
C ARG A 93 -3.72 -23.84 0.26
N ASP A 94 -3.46 -22.66 -0.29
CA ASP A 94 -3.47 -21.44 0.49
C ASP A 94 -4.90 -21.16 0.96
N SER A 95 -5.01 -20.63 2.17
CA SER A 95 -6.26 -20.04 2.62
C SER A 95 -6.63 -18.90 1.67
N THR A 96 -7.87 -18.88 1.20
CA THR A 96 -8.40 -17.76 0.41
C THR A 96 -8.76 -16.55 1.28
N ALA A 97 -8.58 -16.65 2.60
CA ALA A 97 -8.80 -15.56 3.55
C ALA A 97 -7.55 -14.68 3.71
N TRP A 98 -7.76 -13.44 4.15
CA TRP A 98 -6.67 -12.55 4.56
C TRP A 98 -5.95 -13.12 5.78
N VAL A 99 -4.62 -13.02 5.78
CA VAL A 99 -3.78 -13.34 6.92
C VAL A 99 -3.50 -12.06 7.71
N ASP A 100 -3.66 -12.10 9.02
CA ASP A 100 -3.28 -10.99 9.89
C ASP A 100 -1.75 -10.88 9.97
N VAL A 101 -1.24 -9.73 9.54
CA VAL A 101 0.18 -9.40 9.51
C VAL A 101 0.55 -8.34 10.56
N THR A 102 -0.36 -7.97 11.46
CA THR A 102 -0.15 -6.95 12.50
C THR A 102 1.09 -7.25 13.33
N SER A 103 1.32 -8.52 13.68
CA SER A 103 2.49 -8.96 14.45
C SER A 103 3.83 -8.80 13.72
N LEU A 104 3.81 -8.65 12.38
CA LEU A 104 5.00 -8.41 11.58
C LEU A 104 5.45 -6.94 11.61
N PHE A 105 4.56 -6.04 12.02
CA PHE A 105 4.88 -4.64 12.28
C PHE A 105 5.18 -4.51 13.77
N GLY A 106 6.46 -4.34 14.13
CA GLY A 106 6.83 -4.11 15.52
C GLY A 106 6.04 -2.94 16.11
N ALA A 107 5.72 -2.99 17.40
CA ALA A 107 5.19 -1.81 18.10
C ALA A 107 6.18 -0.67 17.88
N GLY A 108 5.78 0.33 17.09
CA GLY A 108 6.64 1.43 16.67
C GLY A 108 7.46 1.93 17.85
N ARG A 109 8.78 1.82 17.73
CA ARG A 109 9.72 2.20 18.78
C ARG A 109 9.90 3.72 18.79
#